data_AF-A0A4Q0YT03-F1
#
_entry.id   AF-A0A4Q0YT03-F1
#
_cell.length_a   1.000
_cell.length_b   1.000
_cell.length_c   1.000
_cell.angle_alpha   90.00
_cell.angle_beta   90.00
_cell.angle_gamma   90.00
#
_symmetry.space_group_name_H-M   'P 1'
#
loop_
_entity.id
_entity.type
_entity.pdbx_description
1 polymer ?
#
loop_
_entity_poly.entity_id
_entity_poly.type
_entity_poly.pdbx_seq_one_letter_code
_entity_poly.pdbx_strand_id
1 'polypeptide(L)' 'MTIEVIVGHKTTESGDLVPVTQTVTILAGSNTVSFPVSTLDDSLDESADNDVFTVSVGTIAGGGFETLPTAPAWLLRLR' A
#
# COMPACT_ATOMS: atom_id res chain seq x y z
N MET A 1 3.73 -8.02 7.17
CA MET A 1 2.75 -6.92 7.31
C MET A 1 2.14 -6.68 5.95
N THR A 2 0.87 -6.33 5.87
CA THR A 2 0.23 -5.94 4.60
C THR A 2 -0.24 -4.50 4.67
N ILE A 3 -0.18 -3.83 3.52
CA ILE A 3 -0.72 -2.49 3.33
C ILE A 3 -1.64 -2.49 2.11
N GLU A 4 -2.68 -1.68 2.12
CA GLU A 4 -3.37 -1.29 0.90
C GLU A 4 -2.61 -0.15 0.25
N VAL A 5 -2.32 -0.33 -1.04
CA VAL A 5 -1.82 0.73 -1.90
C VAL A 5 -2.95 1.12 -2.84
N ILE A 6 -3.25 2.41 -2.88
CA ILE A 6 -4.28 2.98 -3.72
C ILE A 6 -3.59 3.84 -4.78
N VAL A 7 -3.77 3.47 -6.04
CA VAL A 7 -3.30 4.21 -7.20
C VAL A 7 -4.49 4.88 -7.86
N GLY A 8 -4.41 6.19 -8.08
CA GLY A 8 -5.50 6.97 -8.66
C GLY A 8 -5.03 7.95 -9.71
N HIS A 9 -5.95 8.38 -10.57
CA HIS A 9 -5.72 9.45 -11.54
C HIS A 9 -5.46 10.79 -10.84
N LYS A 10 -4.61 11.63 -11.45
CA LYS A 10 -4.51 13.06 -11.10
C LYS A 10 -4.63 13.95 -12.34
N THR A 11 -3.80 13.69 -13.34
CA THR A 11 -3.85 14.39 -14.64
C THR A 11 -3.84 13.44 -15.82
N THR A 12 -3.65 12.12 -15.63
CA THR A 12 -3.65 11.14 -16.73
C THR A 12 -4.85 11.24 -17.65
N GLU A 13 -4.67 11.10 -18.95
CA GLU A 13 -5.81 11.08 -19.86
C GLU A 13 -6.75 9.89 -19.59
N SER A 14 -7.96 9.99 -20.15
CA SER A 14 -9.02 9.01 -19.96
C SER A 14 -8.74 7.76 -20.78
N GLY A 15 -7.96 6.86 -20.22
CA GLY A 15 -7.56 5.63 -20.89
C GLY A 15 -6.25 5.11 -20.31
N ASP A 16 -5.37 6.00 -19.88
CA ASP A 16 -3.96 5.67 -19.62
C ASP A 16 -3.72 5.11 -18.23
N LEU A 17 -4.67 5.33 -17.33
CA LEU A 17 -4.66 4.77 -15.99
C LEU A 17 -6.06 4.30 -15.57
N VAL A 18 -6.14 3.03 -15.17
CA VAL A 18 -7.28 2.50 -14.42
C VAL A 18 -6.93 2.54 -12.93
N PRO A 19 -7.64 3.33 -12.10
CA PRO A 19 -7.40 3.35 -10.65
C PRO A 19 -7.52 1.95 -10.03
N VAL A 20 -6.60 1.62 -9.14
CA VAL A 20 -6.53 0.30 -8.51
C VAL A 20 -6.22 0.41 -7.03
N THR A 21 -6.87 -0.44 -6.23
CA THR A 21 -6.49 -0.69 -4.84
C THR A 21 -5.96 -2.12 -4.76
N GLN A 22 -4.75 -2.28 -4.24
CA GLN A 22 -4.08 -3.57 -4.15
C GLN A 22 -3.45 -3.79 -2.79
N THR A 23 -3.48 -5.03 -2.30
CA THR A 23 -2.78 -5.41 -1.08
C THR A 23 -1.32 -5.74 -1.41
N VAL A 24 -0.39 -5.07 -0.74
CA VAL A 24 1.05 -5.30 -0.86
C VAL A 24 1.60 -5.87 0.44
N THR A 25 2.42 -6.91 0.35
CA THR A 25 3.03 -7.57 1.52
C THR A 25 4.46 -7.10 1.73
N ILE A 26 4.74 -6.53 2.90
CA ILE A 26 6.11 -6.31 3.38
C ILE A 26 6.55 -7.54 4.17
N LEU A 27 7.59 -8.20 3.66
CA LEU A 27 8.17 -9.41 4.26
C LEU A 27 8.81 -9.10 5.62
N ALA A 28 8.81 -10.09 6.51
CA ALA A 28 9.47 -9.95 7.81
C ALA A 28 10.96 -9.64 7.64
N GLY A 29 11.47 -8.69 8.43
CA GLY A 29 12.86 -8.21 8.32
C GLY A 29 13.11 -7.24 7.17
N SER A 30 12.12 -6.96 6.31
CA SER A 30 12.19 -5.88 5.31
C SER A 30 11.47 -4.63 5.81
N ASN A 31 11.98 -3.47 5.40
CA ASN A 31 11.32 -2.18 5.57
C ASN A 31 10.76 -1.64 4.25
N THR A 32 11.01 -2.33 3.12
CA THR A 32 10.63 -1.89 1.78
C THR A 32 10.05 -3.03 0.96
N VAL A 33 9.19 -2.66 0.01
CA VAL A 33 8.63 -3.52 -1.02
C VAL A 33 8.37 -2.68 -2.26
N SER A 34 8.60 -3.25 -3.44
CA SER A 34 8.22 -2.63 -4.71
C SER A 34 6.92 -3.25 -5.22
N PHE A 35 6.09 -2.43 -5.85
CA PHE A 35 4.89 -2.88 -6.54
C PHE A 35 4.81 -2.17 -7.90
N PRO A 36 4.26 -2.81 -8.94
CA PRO A 36 4.09 -2.18 -10.24
C PRO A 36 2.89 -1.24 -10.23
N VAL A 37 2.96 -0.19 -11.06
CA VAL A 37 1.82 0.61 -11.50
C VAL A 37 1.70 0.38 -13.00
N SER A 38 0.54 -0.08 -13.46
CA SER A 38 0.29 -0.31 -14.88
C SER A 38 -0.36 0.91 -15.49
N THR A 39 0.19 1.38 -16.60
CA THR A 39 -0.43 2.35 -17.50
C THR A 39 -0.84 1.65 -18.80
N LEU A 40 -1.74 2.26 -19.55
CA LEU A 40 -2.08 1.85 -20.90
C LEU A 40 -1.26 2.70 -21.88
N ASP A 41 -0.62 2.02 -22.82
CA ASP A 41 0.10 2.63 -23.94
C ASP A 41 -0.80 2.45 -25.16
N ASP A 42 -1.19 3.55 -25.80
CA ASP A 42 -2.05 3.52 -26.97
C ASP A 42 -1.36 4.14 -28.21
N SER A 43 -2.12 4.50 -29.25
CA SER A 43 -1.54 4.99 -30.50
C SER A 43 -1.41 6.51 -30.56
N LEU A 44 -1.80 7.23 -29.53
CA LEU A 44 -1.71 8.68 -29.45
C LEU A 44 -0.28 9.12 -29.09
N ASP A 45 0.04 10.37 -29.41
CA ASP A 45 1.38 10.93 -29.19
C ASP A 45 1.45 11.56 -27.80
N GLU A 46 1.98 10.78 -26.85
CA GLU A 46 2.12 11.14 -25.44
C GLU A 46 3.31 12.08 -25.15
N SER A 47 4.09 12.46 -26.16
CA SER A 47 5.37 13.16 -25.96
C SER A 47 5.23 14.57 -25.38
N ALA A 48 4.02 15.14 -25.41
CA ALA A 48 3.69 16.42 -24.82
C ALA A 48 2.83 16.32 -23.55
N ASP A 49 2.44 15.11 -23.15
CA ASP A 49 1.50 14.90 -22.06
C ASP A 49 2.22 14.88 -20.72
N ASN A 50 1.65 15.62 -19.76
CA ASN A 50 2.29 15.87 -18.49
C ASN A 50 1.56 15.11 -17.37
N ASP A 51 1.60 13.81 -17.54
CA ASP A 51 0.80 12.85 -16.83
C ASP A 51 1.26 12.54 -15.42
N VAL A 52 0.29 12.53 -14.52
CA VAL A 52 0.51 12.30 -13.11
C VAL A 52 -0.58 11.38 -12.57
N PHE A 53 -0.14 10.33 -11.89
CA PHE A 53 -0.96 9.52 -11.01
C PHE A 53 -0.64 9.82 -9.54
N THR A 54 -1.54 9.42 -8.65
CA THR A 54 -1.34 9.48 -7.21
C THR A 54 -1.13 8.09 -6.64
N VAL A 55 -0.35 8.01 -5.57
CA VAL A 55 -0.17 6.82 -4.75
C VAL A 55 -0.42 7.20 -3.30
N SER A 56 -1.30 6.48 -2.63
CA SER A 56 -1.52 6.62 -1.19
C SER A 56 -1.57 5.26 -0.50
N VAL A 57 -1.30 5.28 0.80
CA VAL A 57 -1.42 4.10 1.66
C VAL A 57 -2.77 4.14 2.35
N GLY A 58 -3.53 3.06 2.20
CA GLY A 58 -4.82 2.85 2.85
C GLY A 58 -4.66 2.13 4.19
N THR A 59 -5.39 1.04 4.37
CA THR A 59 -5.31 0.25 5.60
C THR A 59 -3.97 -0.48 5.74
N ILE A 60 -3.54 -0.67 6.99
CA ILE A 60 -2.33 -1.41 7.36
C ILE A 60 -2.73 -2.52 8.32
N ALA A 61 -2.26 -3.74 8.09
CA ALA A 61 -2.57 -4.89 8.91
C ALA A 61 -1.33 -5.74 9.27
N GLY A 62 -1.33 -6.28 10.49
CA GLY A 62 -0.24 -7.10 11.02
C GLY A 62 0.95 -6.27 11.50
N GLY A 63 2.17 -6.83 11.41
CA GLY A 63 3.41 -6.13 11.78
C GLY A 63 3.74 -6.14 13.28
N GLY A 64 2.83 -6.59 14.15
CA GLY A 64 3.10 -6.79 15.58
C GLY A 64 3.21 -5.50 16.39
N PHE A 65 2.90 -4.34 15.80
CA PHE A 65 3.01 -3.04 16.48
C PHE A 65 2.04 -2.90 17.66
N GLU A 66 0.94 -3.67 17.68
CA GLU A 66 -0.10 -3.60 18.72
C GLU A 66 -0.22 -4.86 19.57
N THR A 67 0.73 -5.80 19.47
CA THR A 67 0.70 -6.98 20.34
C THR A 67 1.21 -6.58 21.72
N LEU A 68 0.29 -6.29 22.64
CA LEU A 68 0.62 -6.22 24.07
C LEU A 68 1.25 -7.54 24.51
N PRO A 69 2.30 -7.52 25.36
CA PRO A 69 2.82 -8.74 25.93
C PRO A 69 1.71 -9.44 26.71
N THR A 70 1.61 -10.76 26.55
CA THR A 70 0.69 -11.58 27.35
C THR A 70 1.02 -11.38 28.83
N ALA A 71 0.04 -10.95 29.63
CA ALA A 71 0.25 -10.76 31.06
C ALA A 71 0.71 -12.09 31.70
N PRO A 72 1.72 -12.07 32.59
CA PRO A 72 2.19 -13.28 33.23
C PRO A 72 1.08 -13.91 34.07
N ALA A 73 0.93 -15.23 33.97
CA ALA A 73 -0.15 -16.00 34.60
C ALA A 73 -0.13 -16.01 36.14
N TRP A 74 0.87 -15.40 36.79
CA TRP A 74 1.13 -15.58 38.22
C TRP A 74 0.81 -14.38 39.11
N LEU A 75 0.16 -13.33 38.58
CA LEU A 75 -0.21 -12.17 39.40
C LEU A 75 -1.62 -12.29 40.00
N LEU A 76 -1.82 -13.26 40.90
CA LEU A 76 -2.90 -13.19 41.88
C LEU A 76 -2.49 -13.90 43.18
N ARG A 77 -1.80 -13.17 44.06
CA ARG A 77 -1.79 -13.47 45.49
C ARG A 77 -1.94 -12.18 46.28
N LEU A 78 -3.18 -11.90 46.68
CA LEU A 78 -3.50 -10.89 47.69
C LEU A 78 -2.97 -11.40 49.05
N ARG A 79 -2.37 -10.48 49.82
CA ARG A 79 -1.96 -10.72 51.21
C ARG A 79 -3.18 -10.87 52.10
#